data_AF-A0A498FDT6-F1
#
_entry.id   AF-A0A498FDT6-F1
#
_cell.length_a   1.000
_cell.length_b   1.000
_cell.length_c   1.000
_cell.angle_alpha   90.00
_cell.angle_beta   90.00
_cell.angle_gamma   90.00
#
_symmetry.space_group_name_H-M   'P 1'
#
loop_
_entity.id
_entity.type
_entity.pdbx_description
1 polymer ?
#
loop_
_entity_poly.entity_id
_entity_poly.type
_entity_poly.pdbx_seq_one_letter_code
_entity_poly.pdbx_strand_id
1 'polypeptide(L)'
;EGIQNYSQHGKLVLYALTRLHERGDTPVRTREVVETYRSVAHSEGVSPVSERSVRDYLGALAQLGITGVTEHNRGKDGGKYNEHQLEQSVSAVRSGLSTLLESA
;
A
#
# COMPACT_ATOMS: atom_id res chain seq x y z
N GLU A 1 0.19 -12.89 12.64
CA GLU A 1 1.06 -11.70 12.55
C GLU A 1 0.23 -10.52 12.07
N GLY A 2 0.49 -9.29 12.55
CA GLY A 2 -0.35 -8.11 12.26
C GLY A 2 0.43 -6.96 11.63
N ILE A 3 -0.28 -5.91 11.23
CA ILE A 3 0.27 -4.66 10.63
C ILE A 3 1.46 -4.11 11.46
N GLN A 4 1.44 -4.33 12.77
CA GLN A 4 2.49 -3.91 13.71
C GLN A 4 3.89 -4.43 13.42
N ASN A 5 4.03 -5.64 12.85
CA ASN A 5 5.33 -6.28 12.59
C ASN A 5 6.00 -5.77 11.30
N TYR A 6 5.33 -4.92 10.51
CA TYR A 6 5.92 -4.39 9.28
C TYR A 6 6.98 -3.33 9.55
N SER A 7 7.96 -3.27 8.64
CA SER A 7 8.90 -2.15 8.55
C SER A 7 8.17 -0.83 8.39
N GLN A 8 8.85 0.28 8.70
CA GLN A 8 8.31 1.63 8.49
C GLN A 8 7.80 1.81 7.06
N HIS A 9 8.57 1.37 6.06
CA HIS A 9 8.13 1.45 4.65
C HIS A 9 6.91 0.60 4.35
N GLY A 10 6.81 -0.64 4.88
CA GLY A 10 5.61 -1.46 4.70
C GLY A 10 4.36 -0.78 5.25
N LYS A 11 4.48 -0.14 6.41
CA LYS A 11 3.41 0.66 7.02
C LYS A 11 3.05 1.89 6.20
N LEU A 12 4.04 2.63 5.68
CA LEU A 12 3.80 3.78 4.81
C LEU A 12 3.16 3.40 3.47
N VAL A 13 3.50 2.24 2.91
CA VAL A 13 2.84 1.68 1.71
C VAL A 13 1.37 1.35 2.00
N LEU A 14 1.11 0.68 3.12
CA LEU A 14 -0.26 0.38 3.56
C LEU A 14 -1.06 1.67 3.80
N TYR A 15 -0.44 2.67 4.43
CA TYR A 15 -1.07 3.97 4.66
C TYR A 15 -1.39 4.69 3.34
N ALA A 16 -0.48 4.66 2.36
CA ALA A 16 -0.72 5.23 1.04
C ALA A 16 -1.91 4.59 0.32
N LEU A 17 -2.00 3.25 0.34
CA LEU A 17 -3.15 2.53 -0.23
C LEU A 17 -4.45 2.83 0.53
N THR A 18 -4.37 2.97 1.87
CA THR A 18 -5.52 3.35 2.71
C THR A 18 -6.07 4.72 2.31
N ARG A 19 -5.19 5.71 2.07
CA ARG A 19 -5.61 7.05 1.61
C ARG A 19 -6.25 7.01 0.22
N LEU A 20 -5.75 6.18 -0.69
CA LEU A 20 -6.37 5.98 -2.00
C LEU A 20 -7.76 5.35 -1.86
N HIS A 21 -7.90 4.34 -1.00
CA HIS A 21 -9.17 3.67 -0.75
C HIS A 21 -10.20 4.61 -0.12
N GLU A 22 -9.82 5.43 0.85
CA GLU A 22 -10.68 6.43 1.49
C GLU A 22 -11.20 7.50 0.52
N ARG A 23 -10.47 7.77 -0.57
CA ARG A 23 -10.91 8.68 -1.64
C ARG A 23 -11.81 8.00 -2.69
N GLY A 24 -11.97 6.68 -2.61
CA GLY A 24 -12.67 5.89 -3.62
C GLY A 24 -11.84 5.60 -4.87
N ASP A 25 -10.52 5.76 -4.82
CA ASP A 25 -9.62 5.59 -5.97
C ASP A 25 -9.24 4.11 -6.23
N THR A 26 -9.59 3.19 -5.33
CA THR A 26 -9.26 1.75 -5.46
C THR A 26 -10.41 0.95 -6.07
N PRO A 27 -10.14 -0.10 -6.86
CA PRO A 27 -8.84 -0.70 -7.15
C PRO A 27 -7.94 0.21 -8.00
N VAL A 28 -6.65 0.27 -7.66
CA VAL A 28 -5.72 1.28 -8.21
C VAL A 28 -4.41 0.66 -8.66
N ARG A 29 -3.82 1.15 -9.75
CA ARG A 29 -2.56 0.59 -10.29
C ARG A 29 -1.39 0.78 -9.33
N THR A 30 -0.42 -0.15 -9.37
CA THR A 30 0.84 -0.06 -8.60
C THR A 30 1.50 1.32 -8.68
N ARG A 31 1.49 1.96 -9.87
CA ARG A 31 2.10 3.27 -10.09
C ARG A 31 1.51 4.35 -9.16
N GLU A 32 0.19 4.38 -9.02
CA GLU A 32 -0.50 5.36 -8.17
C GLU A 32 -0.21 5.14 -6.69
N VAL A 33 -0.11 3.86 -6.29
CA VAL A 33 0.31 3.51 -4.92
C VAL A 33 1.72 4.02 -4.65
N VAL A 34 2.65 3.84 -5.59
CA VAL A 34 4.04 4.31 -5.47
C VAL A 34 4.11 5.83 -5.37
N GLU A 35 3.35 6.56 -6.18
CA GLU A 35 3.31 8.03 -6.14
C GLU A 35 2.74 8.56 -4.82
N THR A 36 1.66 7.95 -4.33
CA THR A 36 1.08 8.29 -3.03
C THR A 36 2.02 7.92 -1.89
N TYR A 37 2.67 6.75 -1.95
CA TYR A 37 3.67 6.31 -0.98
C TYR A 37 4.86 7.27 -0.92
N ARG A 38 5.39 7.71 -2.07
CA ARG A 38 6.48 8.69 -2.09
C ARG A 38 6.04 9.97 -1.39
N SER A 39 4.86 10.49 -1.72
CA SER A 39 4.33 11.71 -1.10
C SER A 39 4.22 11.59 0.42
N VAL A 40 3.70 10.45 0.89
CA VAL A 40 3.61 10.11 2.32
C VAL A 40 4.99 9.99 2.97
N ALA A 41 5.93 9.26 2.36
CA ALA A 41 7.27 9.10 2.91
C ALA A 41 7.98 10.45 3.07
N HIS A 42 7.87 11.34 2.09
CA HIS A 42 8.43 12.69 2.20
C HIS A 42 7.76 13.52 3.30
N SER A 43 6.43 13.43 3.49
CA SER A 43 5.75 14.18 4.57
C SER A 43 6.16 13.69 5.96
N GLU A 44 6.51 12.41 6.07
CA GLU A 44 7.03 11.80 7.31
C GLU A 44 8.55 11.96 7.48
N GLY A 45 9.24 12.69 6.60
CA GLY A 45 10.70 12.88 6.66
C GLY A 45 11.51 11.61 6.34
N VAL A 46 10.91 10.64 5.68
CA VAL A 46 11.50 9.34 5.35
C VAL A 46 11.94 9.29 3.89
N SER A 47 13.21 8.93 3.65
CA SER A 47 13.74 8.70 2.30
C SER A 47 13.01 7.53 1.61
N PRO A 48 12.38 7.72 0.44
CA PRO A 48 11.61 6.66 -0.20
C PRO A 48 12.48 5.48 -0.66
N VAL A 49 12.01 4.25 -0.41
CA VAL A 49 12.55 3.05 -1.07
C VAL A 49 12.20 2.98 -2.57
N SER A 50 12.84 2.04 -3.25
CA SER A 50 12.60 1.74 -4.66
C SER A 50 11.15 1.29 -4.94
N GLU A 51 10.69 1.48 -6.18
CA GLU A 51 9.39 0.96 -6.62
C GLU A 51 9.26 -0.56 -6.46
N ARG A 52 10.38 -1.28 -6.67
CA ARG A 52 10.44 -2.73 -6.45
C ARG A 52 10.12 -3.08 -5.00
N SER A 53 10.73 -2.39 -4.05
CA SER A 53 10.46 -2.59 -2.62
C SER A 53 9.01 -2.29 -2.26
N VAL A 54 8.40 -1.26 -2.86
CA VAL A 54 6.96 -0.98 -2.68
C VAL A 54 6.11 -2.15 -3.18
N ARG A 55 6.43 -2.72 -4.35
CA ARG A 55 5.77 -3.93 -4.86
C ARG A 55 5.94 -5.13 -3.94
N ASP A 56 7.14 -5.32 -3.39
CA ASP A 56 7.40 -6.41 -2.44
C ASP A 56 6.55 -6.26 -1.17
N TYR A 57 6.40 -5.02 -0.65
CA TYR A 57 5.50 -4.75 0.48
C TYR A 57 4.02 -5.00 0.14
N LEU A 58 3.55 -4.58 -1.04
CA LEU A 58 2.18 -4.86 -1.49
C LEU A 58 1.92 -6.37 -1.60
N GLY A 59 2.88 -7.12 -2.12
CA GLY A 59 2.79 -8.59 -2.17
C GLY A 59 2.71 -9.22 -0.78
N ALA A 60 3.55 -8.78 0.15
CA ALA A 60 3.53 -9.27 1.53
C ALA A 60 2.20 -8.94 2.25
N LEU A 61 1.69 -7.72 2.08
CA LEU A 61 0.40 -7.29 2.65
C LEU A 61 -0.76 -8.09 2.05
N ALA A 62 -0.69 -8.42 0.75
CA ALA A 62 -1.69 -9.23 0.08
C ALA A 62 -1.68 -10.69 0.56
N GLN A 63 -0.49 -11.25 0.80
CA GLN A 63 -0.36 -12.59 1.38
C GLN A 63 -0.99 -12.70 2.78
N LEU A 64 -1.03 -11.59 3.53
CA LEU A 64 -1.70 -11.52 4.83
C LEU A 64 -3.21 -11.21 4.76
N GLY A 65 -3.77 -11.03 3.56
CA GLY A 65 -5.18 -10.66 3.38
C GLY A 65 -5.52 -9.26 3.90
N ILE A 66 -4.53 -8.37 4.02
CA ILE A 66 -4.77 -6.96 4.37
C ILE A 66 -5.14 -6.18 3.11
N THR A 67 -4.47 -6.49 2.01
CA THR A 67 -4.69 -5.91 0.69
C THR A 67 -5.01 -6.98 -0.33
N GLY A 68 -5.55 -6.60 -1.47
CA GLY A 68 -5.81 -7.48 -2.61
C GLY A 68 -4.98 -7.04 -3.80
N VAL A 69 -4.62 -7.99 -4.68
CA VAL A 69 -3.98 -7.71 -5.96
C VAL A 69 -4.77 -8.37 -7.09
N THR A 70 -5.11 -7.59 -8.12
CA THR A 70 -5.69 -8.08 -9.37
C THR A 70 -4.71 -7.86 -10.50
N GLU A 71 -4.34 -8.93 -11.19
CA GLU A 71 -3.46 -8.87 -12.36
C GLU A 71 -4.28 -8.71 -13.63
N HIS A 72 -3.91 -7.72 -14.45
CA HIS A 72 -4.50 -7.50 -15.77
C HIS A 72 -3.45 -7.75 -16.84
N ASN A 73 -3.78 -8.62 -17.80
CA ASN A 73 -2.99 -8.87 -18.99
C ASN A 73 -3.85 -8.55 -20.22
N ARG A 74 -3.50 -7.47 -20.92
CA ARG A 74 -4.23 -7.00 -22.11
C ARG A 74 -3.54 -7.41 -23.42
N GLY A 75 -2.65 -8.40 -23.39
CA GLY A 75 -1.98 -8.92 -24.58
C GLY A 75 -0.92 -7.98 -25.17
N LYS A 76 -0.51 -8.25 -26.42
CA LYS A 76 0.65 -7.63 -27.09
C LYS A 76 0.67 -6.10 -27.06
N ASP A 77 -0.49 -5.46 -27.19
CA ASP A 77 -0.59 -3.99 -27.29
C ASP A 77 -0.98 -3.31 -25.97
N GLY A 78 -1.56 -4.04 -25.01
CA GLY A 78 -2.14 -3.47 -23.80
C GLY A 78 -1.28 -3.63 -22.53
N GLY A 79 -0.24 -4.45 -22.58
CA GLY A 79 0.69 -4.68 -21.48
C GLY A 79 0.09 -5.44 -20.29
N LYS A 80 0.90 -5.54 -19.22
CA LYS A 80 0.55 -6.16 -17.95
C LYS A 80 0.64 -5.13 -16.83
N TYR A 81 -0.39 -5.04 -15.99
CA TYR A 81 -0.38 -4.19 -14.81
C TYR A 81 -1.15 -4.85 -13.67
N ASN A 82 -0.82 -4.43 -12.44
CA ASN A 82 -1.50 -4.89 -11.24
C ASN A 82 -2.29 -3.75 -10.63
N GLU A 83 -3.49 -4.04 -10.18
CA GLU A 83 -4.31 -3.16 -9.36
C GLU A 83 -4.37 -3.68 -7.92
N HIS A 84 -4.47 -2.74 -6.98
CA HIS A 84 -4.44 -3.00 -5.54
C HIS A 84 -5.62 -2.33 -4.85
N GLN A 85 -6.12 -2.96 -3.80
CA GLN A 85 -7.19 -2.45 -2.95
C GLN A 85 -7.01 -2.92 -1.50
N LEU A 86 -7.73 -2.29 -0.56
CA LEU A 86 -7.85 -2.84 0.79
C LEU A 86 -8.88 -3.97 0.80
N GLU A 87 -8.57 -5.05 1.52
CA GLU A 87 -9.51 -6.14 1.81
C GLU A 87 -10.07 -6.03 3.23
N GLN A 88 -9.36 -5.33 4.11
CA GLN A 88 -9.81 -5.03 5.47
C GLN A 88 -10.49 -3.66 5.54
N SER A 89 -11.37 -3.47 6.53
CA SER A 89 -12.00 -2.18 6.76
C SER A 89 -10.96 -1.10 7.07
N VAL A 90 -11.20 0.11 6.58
CA VAL A 90 -10.36 1.28 6.89
C VAL A 90 -10.17 1.43 8.40
N SER A 91 -11.22 1.21 9.20
CA SER A 91 -11.14 1.30 10.66
C SER A 91 -10.16 0.30 11.28
N ALA A 92 -10.14 -0.95 10.81
CA ALA A 92 -9.21 -1.97 11.30
C ALA A 92 -7.77 -1.64 10.91
N VAL A 93 -7.55 -1.22 9.67
CA VAL A 93 -6.22 -0.81 9.18
C VAL A 93 -5.71 0.40 9.94
N ARG A 94 -6.56 1.43 10.11
CA ARG A 94 -6.24 2.64 10.89
C ARG A 94 -5.90 2.32 12.34
N SER A 95 -6.64 1.44 12.99
CA SER A 95 -6.34 1.00 14.36
C SER A 95 -4.98 0.27 14.46
N GLY A 96 -4.66 -0.57 13.46
CA GLY A 96 -3.36 -1.23 13.37
C GLY A 96 -2.19 -0.28 13.12
N LEU A 97 -2.44 0.85 12.46
CA LEU A 97 -1.45 1.91 12.22
C LEU A 97 -1.34 2.92 13.38
N SER A 98 -2.45 3.29 14.02
CA SER A 98 -2.54 4.36 15.03
C SER A 98 -1.86 4.02 16.33
N THR A 99 -1.89 2.74 16.72
CA THR A 99 -1.14 2.19 17.87
C THR A 99 0.36 2.56 17.83
N LEU A 100 0.87 3.04 16.70
CA LEU A 100 2.29 3.27 16.45
C LEU A 100 2.65 4.73 16.14
N LEU A 101 1.69 5.58 15.75
CA LEU A 101 1.94 7.01 15.49
C LEU A 101 1.95 7.85 16.78
N GLU A 102 1.44 7.30 17.89
CA GLU A 102 1.54 7.92 19.23
C GLU A 102 2.86 7.60 19.95
N SER A 103 3.73 6.77 19.35
CA SER A 103 4.99 6.31 19.94
C SER A 103 6.26 6.84 19.24
N ALA A 104 6.14 7.85 18.38
CA ALA A 104 7.25 8.49 17.68
C ALA A 104 7.50 9.91 18.17
#